data_AF-A0A352DYK6-F1
#
_entry.id   AF-A0A352DYK6-F1
#
_cell.length_a   1.000
_cell.length_b   1.000
_cell.length_c   1.000
_cell.angle_alpha   90.00
_cell.angle_beta   90.00
_cell.angle_gamma   90.00
#
_symmetry.space_group_name_H-M   'P 1'
#
loop_
_entity.id
_entity.type
_entity.pdbx_description
1 polymer ?
#
loop_
_entity_poly.entity_id
_entity_poly.type
_entity_poly.pdbx_seq_one_letter_code
_entity_poly.pdbx_strand_id
1 'polypeptide(L)'
;MQCDYRAMDAAGLDVDATTVSGDFSNMTLRSALRRILQHTDMTFTVVDDVLLFTTVDVAQVHLVGVAYPLPCGIREAGNHVIDVQSLIDLVQNAFAADSWQQTGGSGSISPILTGGEVILFVIQTLDVHHQVEAFLRRLHERSFADFDGGCSVLRIHHVDDATQRADLVASLKDLCNAALSDHADERATVSALGESVVILSQSAEFHGLASQVIAAVTGIRHIEPLSYTPGIAGLSTGGMGGGGFSHQSVPASGWQPAPLAESPATPPTSTAQASPFDPAAIERALQVAYAAIRNGDFDAASAVIDSVVVGADPAIRARLDRWKRFTVYARGYSELRAKAYRAAVNSEFEIGDRVIVIVEIDGEQIVFRDSSKQMSMRLDELPAEIDRAIIEQWVGRDGRAANHLFLGASHLARDRPSPTDALREWRRAASAGESDGMLLLYPLVMDSVIVPVEAATAASQ
;
A
#
# COMPACT_ATOMS: atom_id res chain seq x y z
N MET A 1 -20.65 -10.66 8.73
CA MET A 1 -21.30 -9.42 9.19
C MET A 1 -21.28 -9.40 10.70
N GLN A 2 -20.80 -8.31 11.30
CA GLN A 2 -20.61 -8.17 12.75
C GLN A 2 -20.97 -6.74 13.18
N CYS A 3 -21.43 -6.57 14.42
CA CYS A 3 -21.68 -5.26 15.03
C CYS A 3 -20.66 -5.00 16.14
N ASP A 4 -20.11 -3.80 16.18
CA ASP A 4 -19.25 -3.32 17.26
C ASP A 4 -20.09 -2.78 18.42
N TYR A 5 -20.57 -3.70 19.26
CA TYR A 5 -21.41 -3.36 20.41
C TYR A 5 -20.71 -2.40 21.40
N ARG A 6 -19.37 -2.44 21.49
CA ARG A 6 -18.63 -1.57 22.41
C ARG A 6 -18.60 -0.13 21.90
N ALA A 7 -18.32 0.06 20.61
CA ALA A 7 -18.35 1.39 20.01
C ALA A 7 -19.75 2.01 20.07
N MET A 8 -20.79 1.20 19.82
CA MET A 8 -22.17 1.65 19.86
C MET A 8 -22.61 2.03 21.27
N ASP A 9 -22.31 1.22 22.29
CA ASP A 9 -22.61 1.52 23.70
C ASP A 9 -21.87 2.78 24.18
N ALA A 10 -20.60 2.94 23.78
CA ALA A 10 -19.81 4.13 24.08
C ALA A 10 -20.38 5.43 23.45
N ALA A 11 -21.04 5.30 22.29
CA ALA A 11 -21.77 6.39 21.64
C ALA A 11 -23.20 6.57 22.17
N GLY A 12 -23.63 5.75 23.14
CA GLY A 12 -24.98 5.80 23.72
C GLY A 12 -26.08 5.27 22.79
N LEU A 13 -25.71 4.44 21.81
CA LEU A 13 -26.65 3.79 20.90
C LEU A 13 -27.17 2.49 21.51
N ASP A 14 -28.48 2.41 21.73
CA ASP A 14 -29.15 1.18 22.16
C ASP A 14 -29.33 0.25 20.95
N VAL A 15 -28.44 -0.73 20.83
CA VAL A 15 -28.39 -1.67 19.69
C VAL A 15 -29.61 -2.60 19.65
N ASP A 16 -30.24 -2.86 20.80
CA ASP A 16 -31.41 -3.74 20.90
C ASP A 16 -32.72 -2.98 20.58
N ALA A 17 -32.75 -1.66 20.79
CA ALA A 17 -33.88 -0.81 20.42
C ALA A 17 -33.79 -0.20 19.01
N THR A 18 -32.58 -0.04 18.48
CA THR A 18 -32.35 0.63 17.18
C THR A 18 -32.56 -0.35 16.03
N THR A 19 -33.79 -0.39 15.51
CA THR A 19 -34.12 -1.13 14.29
C THR A 19 -33.92 -0.26 13.06
N VAL A 20 -32.99 -0.65 12.18
CA VAL A 20 -32.77 0.03 10.90
C VAL A 20 -33.26 -0.87 9.77
N SER A 21 -34.23 -0.38 9.00
CA SER A 21 -34.81 -1.12 7.87
C SER A 21 -35.04 -0.18 6.70
N GLY A 22 -34.97 -0.73 5.48
CA GLY A 22 -35.31 0.00 4.27
C GLY A 22 -35.38 -0.94 3.08
N ASP A 23 -36.25 -0.59 2.13
CA ASP A 23 -36.44 -1.34 0.88
C ASP A 23 -35.82 -0.54 -0.26
N PHE A 24 -34.92 -1.19 -1.00
CA PHE A 24 -34.11 -0.54 -2.03
C PHE A 24 -34.01 -1.43 -3.26
N SER A 25 -34.43 -0.88 -4.40
CA SER A 25 -34.29 -1.48 -5.72
C SER A 25 -33.40 -0.62 -6.62
N ASN A 26 -32.70 -1.23 -7.59
CA ASN A 26 -31.86 -0.55 -8.58
C ASN A 26 -30.70 0.29 -7.98
N MET A 27 -30.10 -0.17 -6.89
CA MET A 27 -28.88 0.46 -6.35
C MET A 27 -27.92 -0.59 -5.79
N THR A 28 -26.67 -0.18 -5.59
CA THR A 28 -25.66 -1.04 -4.96
C THR A 28 -25.98 -1.28 -3.50
N LEU A 29 -25.65 -2.47 -2.97
CA LEU A 29 -25.76 -2.78 -1.54
C LEU A 29 -25.08 -1.71 -0.68
N ARG A 30 -23.93 -1.20 -1.14
CA ARG A 30 -23.19 -0.11 -0.49
C ARG A 30 -24.03 1.17 -0.35
N SER A 31 -24.68 1.59 -1.43
CA SER A 31 -25.57 2.76 -1.44
C SER A 31 -26.79 2.55 -0.55
N ALA A 32 -27.36 1.34 -0.56
CA ALA A 32 -28.45 0.98 0.33
C ALA A 32 -28.02 1.06 1.81
N LEU A 33 -26.90 0.43 2.17
CA LEU A 33 -26.35 0.43 3.53
C LEU A 33 -26.03 1.85 4.02
N ARG A 34 -25.34 2.67 3.22
CA ARG A 34 -25.08 4.07 3.59
C ARG A 34 -26.37 4.84 3.85
N ARG A 35 -27.41 4.60 3.04
CA ARG A 35 -28.70 5.29 3.18
C ARG A 35 -29.52 4.81 4.37
N ILE A 36 -29.45 3.52 4.69
CA ILE A 36 -30.03 2.92 5.89
C ILE A 36 -29.38 3.55 7.13
N LEU A 37 -28.05 3.64 7.13
CA LEU A 37 -27.28 4.11 8.29
C LEU A 37 -27.18 5.64 8.39
N GLN A 38 -27.53 6.41 7.35
CA GLN A 38 -27.31 7.88 7.38
C GLN A 38 -28.05 8.61 8.51
N HIS A 39 -29.13 8.00 9.03
CA HIS A 39 -29.97 8.58 10.07
C HIS A 39 -29.58 8.09 11.48
N THR A 40 -28.58 7.24 11.55
CA THR A 40 -27.97 6.73 12.77
C THR A 40 -26.53 7.25 12.84
N ASP A 41 -25.96 7.46 14.02
CA ASP A 41 -24.52 7.79 14.17
C ASP A 41 -23.61 6.57 13.89
N MET A 42 -24.04 5.70 12.98
CA MET A 42 -23.42 4.45 12.58
C MET A 42 -22.97 4.50 11.12
N THR A 43 -21.95 3.71 10.83
CA THR A 43 -21.45 3.43 9.49
C THR A 43 -21.02 1.97 9.41
N PHE A 44 -20.45 1.57 8.28
CA PHE A 44 -19.83 0.26 8.13
C PHE A 44 -18.43 0.41 7.55
N THR A 45 -17.56 -0.52 7.92
CA THR A 45 -16.23 -0.71 7.34
C THR A 45 -16.01 -2.21 7.09
N VAL A 46 -14.90 -2.55 6.44
CA VAL A 46 -14.48 -3.95 6.23
C VAL A 46 -13.20 -4.17 7.02
N VAL A 47 -13.23 -5.12 7.95
CA VAL A 47 -12.08 -5.51 8.78
C VAL A 47 -11.98 -7.02 8.71
N ASP A 48 -10.79 -7.53 8.34
CA ASP A 48 -10.52 -8.97 8.18
C ASP A 48 -11.58 -9.69 7.32
N ASP A 49 -11.94 -9.08 6.19
CA ASP A 49 -12.97 -9.55 5.25
C ASP A 49 -14.40 -9.68 5.83
N VAL A 50 -14.63 -9.09 7.00
CA VAL A 50 -15.95 -9.02 7.63
C VAL A 50 -16.51 -7.61 7.54
N LEU A 51 -17.76 -7.50 7.06
CA LEU A 51 -18.54 -6.27 7.15
C LEU A 51 -18.82 -5.96 8.64
N LEU A 52 -18.18 -4.91 9.15
CA LEU A 52 -18.31 -4.43 10.53
C LEU A 52 -19.16 -3.17 10.56
N PHE A 53 -20.30 -3.23 11.25
CA PHE A 53 -21.09 -2.06 11.59
C PHE A 53 -20.54 -1.44 12.88
N THR A 54 -20.24 -0.15 12.85
CA THR A 54 -19.63 0.58 13.98
C THR A 54 -20.01 2.06 13.93
N THR A 55 -19.53 2.88 14.85
CA THR A 55 -19.79 4.33 14.86
C THR A 55 -18.90 5.06 13.86
N VAL A 56 -19.30 6.27 13.46
CA VAL A 56 -18.51 7.09 12.53
C VAL A 56 -17.09 7.35 13.10
N ASP A 57 -16.98 7.67 14.39
CA ASP A 57 -15.71 7.96 15.04
C ASP A 57 -14.75 6.77 15.04
N VAL A 58 -15.27 5.57 15.32
CA VAL A 58 -14.45 4.34 15.31
C VAL A 58 -14.07 3.96 13.89
N ALA A 59 -14.95 4.15 12.90
CA ALA A 59 -14.61 3.90 11.51
C ALA A 59 -13.53 4.86 10.98
N GLN A 60 -13.47 6.11 11.47
CA GLN A 60 -12.47 7.10 11.04
C GLN A 60 -11.04 6.73 11.43
N VAL A 61 -10.84 5.94 12.48
CA VAL A 61 -9.51 5.47 12.90
C VAL A 61 -9.11 4.14 12.26
N HIS A 62 -10.04 3.45 11.57
CA HIS A 62 -9.74 2.23 10.81
C HIS A 62 -9.18 2.59 9.43
N LEU A 63 -7.87 2.76 9.37
CA LEU A 63 -7.15 3.02 8.13
C LEU A 63 -6.74 1.71 7.45
N VAL A 64 -6.95 1.65 6.15
CA VAL A 64 -6.54 0.55 5.29
C VAL A 64 -5.48 1.06 4.32
N GLY A 65 -4.51 0.23 3.96
CA GLY A 65 -3.53 0.54 2.92
C GLY A 65 -3.95 -0.10 1.60
N VAL A 66 -4.04 0.71 0.53
CA VAL A 66 -4.41 0.25 -0.82
C VAL A 66 -3.42 0.82 -1.83
N ALA A 67 -2.97 -0.05 -2.74
CA ALA A 67 -2.11 0.32 -3.87
C ALA A 67 -2.98 0.58 -5.12
N TYR A 68 -2.86 1.78 -5.68
CA TYR A 68 -3.54 2.20 -6.90
C TYR A 68 -2.53 2.29 -8.04
N PRO A 69 -2.59 1.42 -9.05
CA PRO A 69 -1.79 1.59 -10.25
C PRO A 69 -2.25 2.86 -10.97
N LEU A 70 -1.30 3.73 -11.35
CA LEU A 70 -1.62 4.94 -12.09
C LEU A 70 -1.73 4.60 -13.59
N PRO A 71 -2.65 5.24 -14.34
CA PRO A 71 -2.68 5.12 -15.80
C PRO A 71 -1.30 5.50 -16.37
N CYS A 72 -0.86 4.79 -17.40
CA CYS A 72 0.38 5.14 -18.08
C CYS A 72 0.30 6.59 -18.60
N GLY A 73 1.40 7.34 -18.45
CA GLY A 73 1.43 8.78 -18.74
C GLY A 73 2.27 9.59 -17.76
N ILE A 74 2.63 9.01 -16.62
CA ILE A 74 3.61 9.59 -15.70
C ILE A 74 5.00 8.98 -15.98
N ARG A 75 5.49 9.17 -17.20
CA ARG A 75 6.92 8.99 -17.51
C ARG A 75 7.48 10.34 -17.93
N GLU A 76 8.65 10.69 -17.41
CA GLU A 76 9.49 11.76 -17.94
C GLU A 76 9.93 11.42 -19.38
N ALA A 77 9.05 11.58 -20.35
CA ALA A 77 9.37 11.61 -21.76
C ALA A 77 8.44 12.65 -22.39
N GLY A 78 9.03 13.78 -22.80
CA GLY A 78 8.33 15.05 -22.91
C GLY A 78 7.19 15.07 -23.93
N ASN A 79 5.99 15.42 -23.46
CA ASN A 79 5.36 16.72 -23.76
C ASN A 79 4.05 16.99 -22.98
N HIS A 80 3.56 16.05 -22.17
CA HIS A 80 2.56 16.33 -21.13
C HIS A 80 2.72 15.33 -19.99
N VAL A 81 3.52 15.70 -18.99
CA VAL A 81 3.80 14.87 -17.81
C VAL A 81 2.88 15.36 -16.70
N ILE A 82 1.92 14.54 -16.28
CA ILE A 82 1.27 14.77 -14.98
C ILE A 82 2.32 14.37 -13.94
N ASP A 83 2.90 15.37 -13.28
CA ASP A 83 3.76 15.15 -12.14
C ASP A 83 2.98 14.38 -11.04
N VAL A 84 3.57 13.29 -10.55
CA VAL A 84 2.93 12.44 -9.52
C VAL A 84 2.63 13.28 -8.27
N GLN A 85 3.50 14.23 -7.93
CA GLN A 85 3.29 15.08 -6.77
C GLN A 85 2.06 15.97 -6.95
N SER A 86 1.87 16.56 -8.14
CA SER A 86 0.66 17.32 -8.47
C SER A 86 -0.62 16.50 -8.36
N LEU A 87 -0.58 15.19 -8.70
CA LEU A 87 -1.70 14.28 -8.48
C LEU A 87 -1.96 14.02 -7.00
N ILE A 88 -0.88 13.79 -6.23
CA ILE A 88 -0.95 13.60 -4.78
C ILE A 88 -1.58 14.83 -4.12
N ASP A 89 -1.09 16.03 -4.43
CA ASP A 89 -1.58 17.30 -3.91
C ASP A 89 -3.07 17.47 -4.25
N LEU A 90 -3.48 17.12 -5.47
CA LEU A 90 -4.88 17.20 -5.88
C LEU A 90 -5.76 16.23 -5.09
N VAL A 91 -5.32 14.99 -4.90
CA VAL A 91 -6.04 14.00 -4.10
C VAL A 91 -6.18 14.47 -2.65
N GLN A 92 -5.10 14.97 -2.05
CA GLN A 92 -5.08 15.43 -0.67
C GLN A 92 -5.97 16.66 -0.47
N ASN A 93 -5.98 17.60 -1.41
CA ASN A 93 -6.81 18.79 -1.34
C ASN A 93 -8.29 18.50 -1.64
N ALA A 94 -8.59 17.51 -2.49
CA ALA A 94 -9.96 17.22 -2.90
C ALA A 94 -10.73 16.35 -1.89
N PHE A 95 -10.04 15.45 -1.18
CA PHE A 95 -10.68 14.45 -0.33
C PHE A 95 -10.15 14.51 1.10
N ALA A 96 -11.04 14.81 2.05
CA ALA A 96 -10.76 14.81 3.49
C ALA A 96 -9.45 15.56 3.83
N ALA A 97 -9.36 16.83 3.42
CA ALA A 97 -8.12 17.61 3.38
C ALA A 97 -7.42 17.73 4.75
N ASP A 98 -8.16 17.66 5.84
CA ASP A 98 -7.68 17.69 7.23
C ASP A 98 -7.21 16.32 7.75
N SER A 99 -7.54 15.23 7.06
CA SER A 99 -7.27 13.85 7.49
C SER A 99 -5.87 13.32 7.12
N TRP A 100 -5.06 14.10 6.39
CA TRP A 100 -3.74 13.69 5.91
C TRP A 100 -2.62 14.08 6.89
N GLN A 101 -1.51 13.33 6.89
CA GLN A 101 -0.33 13.60 7.73
C GLN A 101 0.23 15.01 7.57
N GLN A 102 0.15 15.59 6.37
CA GLN A 102 0.61 16.96 6.11
C GLN A 102 -0.18 18.02 6.90
N THR A 103 -1.43 17.73 7.26
CA THR A 103 -2.32 18.61 8.04
C THR A 103 -2.52 18.11 9.47
N GLY A 104 -1.76 17.10 9.91
CA GLY A 104 -1.84 16.52 11.25
C GLY A 104 -2.83 15.37 11.41
N GLY A 105 -3.43 14.87 10.32
CA GLY A 105 -4.25 13.67 10.32
C GLY A 105 -3.43 12.37 10.19
N SER A 106 -4.12 11.22 10.24
CA SER A 106 -3.47 9.91 10.26
C SER A 106 -3.31 9.26 8.87
N GLY A 107 -3.97 9.81 7.84
CA GLY A 107 -3.88 9.29 6.47
C GLY A 107 -2.58 9.65 5.77
N SER A 108 -2.12 8.77 4.88
CA SER A 108 -0.90 9.01 4.09
C SER A 108 -1.12 8.63 2.63
N ILE A 109 -0.42 9.28 1.73
CA ILE A 109 -0.41 8.97 0.30
C ILE A 109 1.02 9.12 -0.18
N SER A 110 1.55 8.13 -0.89
CA SER A 110 2.92 8.17 -1.39
C SER A 110 3.07 7.42 -2.72
N PRO A 111 3.99 7.87 -3.59
CA PRO A 111 4.30 7.14 -4.80
C PRO A 111 5.30 6.01 -4.51
N ILE A 112 5.04 4.84 -5.08
CA ILE A 112 5.93 3.69 -5.09
C ILE A 112 6.39 3.47 -6.52
N LEU A 113 7.70 3.39 -6.73
CA LEU A 113 8.31 3.03 -8.00
C LEU A 113 8.68 1.55 -7.96
N THR A 114 8.02 0.75 -8.79
CA THR A 114 8.28 -0.70 -8.91
C THR A 114 8.35 -1.05 -10.38
N GLY A 115 9.44 -1.69 -10.82
CA GLY A 115 9.58 -2.15 -12.21
C GLY A 115 9.56 -1.06 -13.28
N GLY A 116 9.77 0.21 -12.92
CA GLY A 116 9.66 1.36 -13.83
C GLY A 116 8.24 1.93 -13.95
N GLU A 117 7.29 1.43 -13.16
CA GLU A 117 5.92 1.94 -13.05
C GLU A 117 5.72 2.70 -11.74
N VAL A 118 4.79 3.65 -11.74
CA VAL A 118 4.40 4.42 -10.55
C VAL A 118 3.07 3.88 -10.02
N ILE A 119 3.09 3.43 -8.78
CA ILE A 119 1.92 3.00 -8.02
C ILE A 119 1.67 4.02 -6.92
N LEU A 120 0.43 4.47 -6.76
CA LEU A 120 0.04 5.35 -5.68
C LEU A 120 -0.41 4.52 -4.47
N PHE A 121 0.38 4.49 -3.41
CA PHE A 121 0.00 3.82 -2.18
C PHE A 121 -0.70 4.79 -1.24
N VAL A 122 -1.93 4.47 -0.87
CA VAL A 122 -2.78 5.33 -0.03
C VAL A 122 -3.13 4.56 1.23
N ILE A 123 -2.99 5.20 2.38
CA ILE A 123 -3.48 4.73 3.67
C ILE A 123 -4.57 5.69 4.12
N GLN A 124 -5.81 5.23 4.13
CA GLN A 124 -6.95 6.02 4.57
C GLN A 124 -8.13 5.13 4.99
N THR A 125 -9.18 5.76 5.50
CA THR A 125 -10.50 5.17 5.67
C THR A 125 -11.05 4.65 4.35
N LEU A 126 -11.91 3.63 4.44
CA LEU A 126 -12.58 3.04 3.29
C LEU A 126 -13.37 4.07 2.46
N ASP A 127 -13.94 5.08 3.13
CA ASP A 127 -14.71 6.14 2.49
C ASP A 127 -13.85 7.06 1.61
N VAL A 128 -12.63 7.39 2.06
CA VAL A 128 -11.69 8.17 1.24
C VAL A 128 -11.14 7.30 0.11
N HIS A 129 -10.86 6.01 0.36
CA HIS A 129 -10.45 5.09 -0.70
C HIS A 129 -11.46 5.04 -1.85
N HIS A 130 -12.75 4.95 -1.54
CA HIS A 130 -13.79 5.00 -2.57
C HIS A 130 -13.79 6.31 -3.38
N GLN A 131 -13.47 7.44 -2.75
CA GLN A 131 -13.38 8.73 -3.44
C GLN A 131 -12.15 8.80 -4.34
N VAL A 132 -11.00 8.34 -3.83
CA VAL A 132 -9.75 8.22 -4.59
C VAL A 132 -9.95 7.30 -5.79
N GLU A 133 -10.55 6.13 -5.60
CA GLU A 133 -10.82 5.18 -6.68
C GLU A 133 -11.73 5.80 -7.76
N ALA A 134 -12.83 6.44 -7.36
CA ALA A 134 -13.75 7.10 -8.28
C ALA A 134 -13.09 8.30 -9.00
N PHE A 135 -12.14 8.97 -8.36
CA PHE A 135 -11.37 10.05 -8.95
C PHE A 135 -10.35 9.54 -9.95
N LEU A 136 -9.54 8.55 -9.58
CA LEU A 136 -8.56 7.92 -10.46
C LEU A 136 -9.24 7.27 -11.68
N ARG A 137 -10.42 6.66 -11.48
CA ARG A 137 -11.23 6.13 -12.59
C ARG A 137 -11.65 7.21 -13.58
N ARG A 138 -12.10 8.38 -13.09
CA ARG A 138 -12.44 9.52 -13.97
C ARG A 138 -11.23 10.12 -14.67
N LEU A 139 -10.09 10.21 -13.98
CA LEU A 139 -8.84 10.63 -14.61
C LEU A 139 -8.43 9.66 -15.72
N HIS A 140 -8.57 8.37 -15.46
CA HIS A 140 -8.26 7.31 -16.41
C HIS A 140 -9.16 7.40 -17.66
N GLU A 141 -10.49 7.51 -17.47
CA GLU A 141 -11.47 7.70 -18.55
C GLU A 141 -11.16 8.96 -19.40
N ARG A 142 -10.75 10.05 -18.75
CA ARG A 142 -10.41 11.30 -19.44
C ARG A 142 -9.09 11.22 -20.19
N SER A 143 -8.03 10.71 -19.55
CA SER A 143 -6.74 10.50 -20.20
C SER A 143 -6.91 9.63 -21.44
N PHE A 144 -7.73 8.59 -21.40
CA PHE A 144 -8.01 7.77 -22.57
C PHE A 144 -8.66 8.51 -23.73
N ALA A 145 -9.59 9.44 -23.46
CA ALA A 145 -10.23 10.23 -24.51
C ALA A 145 -9.26 11.18 -25.21
N ASP A 146 -8.16 11.54 -24.53
CA ASP A 146 -7.18 12.53 -24.99
C ASP A 146 -5.97 11.90 -25.73
N PHE A 147 -5.81 10.56 -25.76
CA PHE A 147 -4.66 9.87 -26.38
C PHE A 147 -5.03 9.03 -27.63
N ASP A 148 -4.50 9.41 -28.80
CA ASP A 148 -4.38 8.54 -29.97
C ASP A 148 -3.18 7.57 -29.80
N GLY A 149 -3.48 6.31 -29.45
CA GLY A 149 -2.76 5.13 -29.95
C GLY A 149 -1.29 4.90 -29.60
N GLY A 150 -0.86 5.03 -28.33
CA GLY A 150 0.53 4.67 -27.98
C GLY A 150 0.88 4.28 -26.54
N CYS A 151 -0.01 4.46 -25.57
CA CYS A 151 0.30 4.21 -24.16
C CYS A 151 -0.45 2.98 -23.65
N SER A 152 0.28 1.94 -23.25
CA SER A 152 -0.31 0.73 -22.67
C SER A 152 -0.75 1.00 -21.24
N VAL A 153 -2.03 0.87 -20.97
CA VAL A 153 -2.62 1.10 -19.66
C VAL A 153 -2.73 -0.20 -18.88
N LEU A 154 -2.34 -0.15 -17.60
CA LEU A 154 -2.43 -1.25 -16.65
C LEU A 154 -3.77 -1.23 -15.92
N ARG A 155 -4.47 -2.37 -15.84
CA ARG A 155 -5.65 -2.59 -15.01
C ARG A 155 -5.45 -3.83 -14.15
N ILE A 156 -5.90 -3.77 -12.90
CA ILE A 156 -5.84 -4.88 -11.96
C ILE A 156 -7.27 -5.23 -11.56
N HIS A 157 -7.62 -6.50 -11.68
CA HIS A 157 -8.93 -7.05 -11.34
C HIS A 157 -8.77 -8.11 -10.26
N HIS A 158 -9.47 -7.94 -9.14
CA HIS A 158 -9.48 -8.94 -8.08
C HIS A 158 -10.25 -10.19 -8.53
N VAL A 159 -9.64 -11.35 -8.36
CA VAL A 159 -10.18 -12.68 -8.70
C VAL A 159 -9.68 -13.65 -7.63
N ASP A 160 -10.46 -13.85 -6.57
CA ASP A 160 -10.11 -14.73 -5.44
C ASP A 160 -9.82 -16.17 -5.89
N ASP A 161 -10.70 -16.72 -6.74
CA ASP A 161 -10.62 -18.11 -7.19
C ASP A 161 -9.40 -18.33 -8.09
N ALA A 162 -8.46 -19.16 -7.61
CA ALA A 162 -7.22 -19.45 -8.31
C ALA A 162 -7.42 -20.13 -9.67
N THR A 163 -8.47 -20.94 -9.81
CA THR A 163 -8.80 -21.64 -11.06
C THR A 163 -9.32 -20.66 -12.09
N GLN A 164 -10.29 -19.83 -11.71
CA GLN A 164 -10.83 -18.77 -12.58
C GLN A 164 -9.74 -17.79 -13.01
N ARG A 165 -8.85 -17.42 -12.08
CA ARG A 165 -7.71 -16.54 -12.36
C ARG A 165 -6.75 -17.15 -13.38
N ALA A 166 -6.39 -18.42 -13.22
CA ALA A 166 -5.53 -19.13 -14.17
C ALA A 166 -6.17 -19.21 -15.57
N ASP A 167 -7.47 -19.54 -15.64
CA ASP A 167 -8.21 -19.60 -16.89
C ASP A 167 -8.29 -18.23 -17.59
N LEU A 168 -8.54 -17.16 -16.83
CA LEU A 168 -8.55 -15.79 -17.33
C LEU A 168 -7.17 -15.39 -17.88
N VAL A 169 -6.08 -15.66 -17.15
CA VAL A 169 -4.73 -15.36 -17.64
C VAL A 169 -4.42 -16.13 -18.94
N ALA A 170 -4.85 -17.38 -19.04
CA ALA A 170 -4.60 -18.22 -20.21
C ALA A 170 -5.42 -17.82 -21.45
N SER A 171 -6.63 -17.27 -21.29
CA SER A 171 -7.60 -17.13 -22.39
C SER A 171 -8.08 -15.72 -22.67
N LEU A 172 -7.97 -14.78 -21.71
CA LEU A 172 -8.63 -13.48 -21.79
C LEU A 172 -8.11 -12.63 -22.96
N LYS A 173 -6.80 -12.69 -23.25
CA LYS A 173 -6.21 -11.96 -24.39
C LYS A 173 -6.82 -12.40 -25.71
N ASP A 174 -6.81 -13.72 -25.95
CA ASP A 174 -7.29 -14.28 -27.21
C ASP A 174 -8.79 -14.06 -27.37
N LEU A 175 -9.55 -14.18 -26.28
CA LEU A 175 -10.98 -13.88 -26.26
C LEU A 175 -11.26 -12.42 -26.61
N CYS A 176 -10.52 -11.48 -26.01
CA CYS A 176 -10.73 -10.05 -26.27
C CYS A 176 -10.32 -9.67 -27.69
N ASN A 177 -9.16 -10.14 -28.17
CA ASN A 177 -8.69 -9.84 -29.52
C ASN A 177 -9.58 -10.46 -30.60
N ALA A 178 -10.07 -11.68 -30.40
CA ALA A 178 -11.00 -12.32 -31.32
C ALA A 178 -12.33 -11.56 -31.43
N ALA A 179 -12.81 -10.98 -30.32
CA ALA A 179 -14.06 -10.22 -30.29
C ALA A 179 -13.93 -8.79 -30.85
N LEU A 180 -12.75 -8.18 -30.73
CA LEU A 180 -12.56 -6.75 -31.04
C LEU A 180 -12.16 -6.43 -32.47
N SER A 181 -11.81 -7.43 -33.28
CA SER A 181 -11.46 -7.27 -34.71
C SER A 181 -10.49 -6.09 -34.94
N ASP A 182 -10.96 -4.96 -35.47
CA ASP A 182 -10.15 -3.76 -35.77
C ASP A 182 -9.57 -3.04 -34.53
N HIS A 183 -10.06 -3.36 -33.33
CA HIS A 183 -9.60 -2.79 -32.05
C HIS A 183 -8.83 -3.83 -31.22
N ALA A 184 -8.40 -4.95 -31.82
CA ALA A 184 -7.55 -5.92 -31.16
C ALA A 184 -6.22 -5.29 -30.76
N ASP A 185 -5.71 -5.68 -29.60
CA ASP A 185 -4.39 -5.27 -29.11
C ASP A 185 -3.49 -6.49 -28.98
N GLU A 186 -2.72 -6.75 -30.03
CA GLU A 186 -1.74 -7.84 -30.04
C GLU A 186 -0.61 -7.63 -29.02
N ARG A 187 -0.38 -6.38 -28.58
CA ARG A 187 0.59 -6.06 -27.54
C ARG A 187 0.01 -6.18 -26.14
N ALA A 188 -1.28 -6.51 -26.01
CA ALA A 188 -1.88 -6.71 -24.71
C ALA A 188 -1.19 -7.86 -23.97
N THR A 189 -0.99 -7.71 -22.67
CA THR A 189 -0.54 -8.78 -21.78
C THR A 189 -1.54 -8.98 -20.66
N VAL A 190 -1.75 -10.24 -20.29
CA VAL A 190 -2.58 -10.63 -19.15
C VAL A 190 -1.72 -11.52 -18.27
N SER A 191 -1.65 -11.20 -16.97
CA SER A 191 -0.84 -11.94 -16.00
C SER A 191 -1.56 -12.04 -14.66
N ALA A 192 -1.13 -12.96 -13.80
CA ALA A 192 -1.59 -13.03 -12.42
C ALA A 192 -0.63 -12.28 -11.49
N LEU A 193 -1.17 -11.56 -10.52
CA LEU A 193 -0.44 -10.96 -9.41
C LEU A 193 -1.22 -11.22 -8.11
N GLY A 194 -0.78 -12.20 -7.33
CA GLY A 194 -1.50 -12.64 -6.12
C GLY A 194 -2.91 -13.12 -6.45
N GLU A 195 -3.91 -12.51 -5.82
CA GLU A 195 -5.35 -12.78 -6.05
C GLU A 195 -5.94 -11.89 -7.15
N SER A 196 -5.11 -11.35 -8.05
CA SER A 196 -5.58 -10.45 -9.09
C SER A 196 -5.11 -10.84 -10.49
N VAL A 197 -5.92 -10.52 -11.49
CA VAL A 197 -5.58 -10.52 -12.91
C VAL A 197 -5.13 -9.11 -13.29
N VAL A 198 -3.94 -9.00 -13.87
CA VAL A 198 -3.34 -7.76 -14.33
C VAL A 198 -3.39 -7.74 -15.86
N ILE A 199 -3.88 -6.65 -16.42
CA ILE A 199 -4.04 -6.45 -17.86
C ILE A 199 -3.27 -5.21 -18.26
N LEU A 200 -2.36 -5.33 -19.20
CA LEU A 200 -1.70 -4.21 -19.85
C LEU A 200 -2.20 -4.14 -21.29
N SER A 201 -2.86 -3.06 -21.71
CA SER A 201 -3.34 -2.88 -23.08
C SER A 201 -3.43 -1.41 -23.48
N GLN A 202 -3.18 -1.11 -24.75
CA GLN A 202 -3.33 0.20 -25.38
C GLN A 202 -4.76 0.47 -25.86
N SER A 203 -5.60 -0.56 -25.98
CA SER A 203 -6.99 -0.42 -26.45
C SER A 203 -7.96 -0.25 -25.27
N ALA A 204 -8.75 0.81 -25.33
CA ALA A 204 -9.83 1.05 -24.37
C ALA A 204 -10.95 0.00 -24.51
N GLU A 205 -11.23 -0.43 -25.73
CA GLU A 205 -12.20 -1.47 -26.04
C GLU A 205 -11.75 -2.83 -25.48
N PHE A 206 -10.46 -3.14 -25.56
CA PHE A 206 -9.86 -4.33 -24.93
C PHE A 206 -10.10 -4.31 -23.42
N HIS A 207 -9.77 -3.20 -22.76
CA HIS A 207 -10.00 -3.06 -21.32
C HIS A 207 -11.48 -3.15 -20.94
N GLY A 208 -12.36 -2.55 -21.74
CA GLY A 208 -13.81 -2.59 -21.54
C GLY A 208 -14.36 -4.01 -21.63
N LEU A 209 -13.98 -4.74 -22.68
CA LEU A 209 -14.40 -6.11 -22.89
C LEU A 209 -13.79 -7.05 -21.83
N ALA A 210 -12.51 -6.91 -21.53
CA ALA A 210 -11.84 -7.73 -20.52
C ALA A 210 -12.49 -7.56 -19.14
N SER A 211 -12.88 -6.34 -18.79
CA SER A 211 -13.62 -6.07 -17.54
C SER A 211 -14.97 -6.80 -17.51
N GLN A 212 -15.69 -6.85 -18.64
CA GLN A 212 -16.97 -7.57 -18.74
C GLN A 212 -16.78 -9.09 -18.64
N VAL A 213 -15.78 -9.64 -19.32
CA VAL A 213 -15.46 -11.08 -19.29
C VAL A 213 -15.07 -11.49 -17.87
N ILE A 214 -14.17 -10.75 -17.22
CA ILE A 214 -13.75 -11.03 -15.84
C ILE A 214 -14.96 -10.95 -14.90
N ALA A 215 -15.79 -9.91 -15.00
CA ALA A 215 -16.96 -9.75 -14.15
C ALA A 215 -17.99 -10.89 -14.35
N ALA A 216 -18.17 -11.36 -15.58
CA ALA A 216 -19.02 -12.51 -15.87
C ALA A 216 -18.48 -13.81 -15.28
N VAL A 217 -17.16 -14.02 -15.32
CA VAL A 217 -16.48 -15.20 -14.75
C VAL A 217 -16.51 -15.18 -13.23
N THR A 218 -16.28 -14.02 -12.60
CA THR A 218 -16.28 -13.85 -11.13
C THR A 218 -17.67 -13.69 -10.53
N GLY A 219 -18.72 -13.60 -11.35
CA GLY A 219 -20.12 -13.50 -10.91
C GLY A 219 -20.57 -12.09 -10.52
N ILE A 220 -19.78 -11.05 -10.81
CA ILE A 220 -20.16 -9.65 -10.62
C ILE A 220 -20.96 -9.18 -11.84
N ARG A 221 -22.28 -9.04 -11.71
CA ARG A 221 -23.11 -8.44 -12.78
C ARG A 221 -22.84 -6.94 -12.86
N HIS A 222 -22.25 -6.47 -13.95
CA HIS A 222 -22.13 -5.04 -14.22
C HIS A 222 -23.45 -4.47 -14.76
N ILE A 223 -23.86 -3.34 -14.18
CA ILE A 223 -24.94 -2.47 -14.64
C ILE A 223 -24.47 -1.77 -15.93
N GLU A 224 -25.34 -1.73 -16.95
CA GLU A 224 -25.09 -1.08 -18.24
C GLU A 224 -24.66 0.39 -18.08
N PRO A 225 -23.70 0.88 -18.90
CA PRO A 225 -23.37 2.29 -18.93
C PRO A 225 -24.52 3.09 -19.57
N LEU A 226 -25.09 4.02 -18.79
CA LEU A 226 -26.06 4.98 -19.28
C LEU A 226 -25.45 5.80 -20.43
N SER A 227 -26.06 5.72 -21.61
CA SER A 227 -25.72 6.54 -22.76
C SER A 227 -26.05 8.00 -22.47
N TYR A 228 -25.03 8.86 -22.35
CA TYR A 228 -25.21 10.30 -22.20
C TYR A 228 -25.16 10.96 -23.58
N THR A 229 -26.31 11.42 -24.08
CA THR A 229 -26.38 12.40 -25.18
C THR A 229 -26.27 13.81 -24.60
N PRO A 230 -25.34 14.65 -25.07
CA PRO A 230 -25.24 16.03 -24.60
C PRO A 230 -26.38 16.87 -25.19
N GLY A 231 -27.37 17.20 -24.36
CA GLY A 231 -28.45 18.13 -24.70
C GLY A 231 -28.01 19.58 -24.56
N ILE A 232 -28.00 20.31 -25.68
CA ILE A 232 -27.89 21.77 -25.74
C ILE A 232 -29.25 22.40 -25.37
N ALA A 233 -29.27 23.20 -24.31
CA ALA A 233 -30.21 24.31 -24.04
C ALA A 233 -29.66 25.06 -22.80
N GLY A 234 -29.56 26.39 -22.68
CA GLY A 234 -30.17 27.50 -23.39
C GLY A 234 -30.71 28.50 -22.34
N LEU A 235 -30.16 29.72 -22.35
CA LEU A 235 -30.68 30.99 -21.75
C LEU A 235 -30.57 31.13 -20.21
N SER A 236 -30.08 32.24 -19.66
CA SER A 236 -30.73 33.55 -19.74
C SER A 236 -29.80 34.73 -19.45
N THR A 237 -29.97 35.76 -20.27
CA THR A 237 -29.46 37.14 -20.22
C THR A 237 -30.22 38.03 -19.23
N GLY A 238 -29.53 39.06 -18.70
CA GLY A 238 -30.11 40.28 -18.11
C GLY A 238 -29.36 40.67 -16.82
N GLY A 239 -28.87 41.89 -16.58
CA GLY A 239 -28.98 43.16 -17.28
C GLY A 239 -29.04 44.30 -16.25
N MET A 240 -28.03 45.17 -16.28
CA MET A 240 -27.96 46.56 -15.79
C MET A 240 -27.94 46.90 -14.28
N GLY A 241 -27.00 47.81 -13.95
CA GLY A 241 -26.99 48.62 -12.74
C GLY A 241 -25.68 49.42 -12.59
N GLY A 242 -25.54 50.53 -13.32
CA GLY A 242 -24.39 51.43 -13.21
C GLY A 242 -24.54 52.45 -12.07
N GLY A 243 -23.41 52.93 -11.56
CA GLY A 243 -23.32 54.04 -10.62
C GLY A 243 -21.86 54.33 -10.28
N GLY A 244 -21.29 55.39 -10.86
CA GLY A 244 -19.93 55.84 -10.58
C GLY A 244 -19.82 56.67 -9.30
N PHE A 245 -18.61 56.85 -8.78
CA PHE A 245 -17.89 58.14 -8.70
C PHE A 245 -16.64 58.04 -7.81
N SER A 246 -15.63 58.82 -8.21
CA SER A 246 -14.61 59.51 -7.40
C SER A 246 -13.30 58.80 -7.04
N HIS A 247 -12.27 59.25 -7.75
CA HIS A 247 -10.85 59.32 -7.36
C HIS A 247 -10.62 59.81 -5.92
N GLN A 248 -9.68 59.16 -5.22
CA GLN A 248 -8.76 59.83 -4.30
C GLN A 248 -7.42 59.08 -4.28
N SER A 249 -6.38 59.79 -4.72
CA SER A 249 -4.96 59.42 -4.70
C SER A 249 -4.29 60.08 -3.49
N VAL A 250 -3.47 59.38 -2.68
CA VAL A 250 -2.24 59.82 -1.96
C VAL A 250 -1.58 58.56 -1.30
N PRO A 251 -0.26 58.47 -0.98
CA PRO A 251 0.97 58.68 -1.76
C PRO A 251 1.91 57.43 -1.76
N ALA A 252 2.98 57.52 -2.55
CA ALA A 252 4.09 56.57 -2.58
C ALA A 252 4.97 56.63 -1.30
N SER A 253 5.19 55.46 -0.68
CA SER A 253 6.28 55.24 0.27
C SER A 253 7.47 54.60 -0.45
N GLY A 254 8.58 55.33 -0.51
CA GLY A 254 9.81 54.91 -1.18
C GLY A 254 10.46 53.69 -0.53
N TRP A 255 10.87 52.76 -1.38
CA TRP A 255 11.92 51.79 -1.08
C TRP A 255 13.04 52.01 -2.10
N GLN A 256 14.17 52.53 -1.63
CA GLN A 256 15.43 52.56 -2.37
C GLN A 256 16.12 51.19 -2.23
N PRO A 257 16.68 50.62 -3.30
CA PRO A 257 17.54 49.45 -3.17
C PRO A 257 18.92 49.86 -2.61
N ALA A 258 19.38 49.11 -1.60
CA ALA A 258 20.72 49.24 -1.02
C ALA A 258 21.82 48.80 -2.01
N PRO A 259 23.06 49.35 -1.91
CA PRO A 259 24.12 49.10 -2.88
C PRO A 259 24.74 47.70 -2.74
N LEU A 260 25.18 47.18 -3.89
CA LEU A 260 25.90 45.92 -4.08
C LEU A 260 27.14 45.84 -3.18
N ALA A 261 27.15 44.85 -2.28
CA ALA A 261 28.34 44.41 -1.57
C ALA A 261 29.05 43.31 -2.38
N GLU A 262 30.37 43.44 -2.44
CA GLU A 262 31.31 42.65 -3.23
C GLU A 262 31.28 41.15 -2.92
N SER A 263 31.40 40.35 -3.98
CA SER A 263 31.50 38.89 -3.93
C SER A 263 32.77 38.43 -3.18
N PRO A 264 32.67 37.48 -2.24
CA PRO A 264 33.83 36.71 -1.82
C PRO A 264 34.15 35.64 -2.88
N ALA A 265 35.45 35.45 -3.09
CA ALA A 265 36.05 34.61 -4.12
C ALA A 265 35.55 33.16 -4.14
N THR A 266 35.40 32.64 -5.36
CA THR A 266 35.18 31.23 -5.69
C THR A 266 36.23 30.31 -5.04
N PRO A 267 35.84 29.26 -4.29
CA PRO A 267 36.73 28.13 -4.04
C PRO A 267 36.96 27.36 -5.36
N PRO A 268 38.11 26.67 -5.50
CA PRO A 268 38.46 26.02 -6.75
C PRO A 268 37.44 24.97 -7.13
N THR A 269 36.96 25.08 -8.37
CA THR A 269 36.19 24.07 -9.09
C THR A 269 36.98 22.77 -9.13
N SER A 270 36.76 21.90 -8.15
CA SER A 270 37.01 20.47 -8.33
C SER A 270 35.85 19.95 -9.17
N THR A 271 36.05 19.89 -10.49
CA THR A 271 35.29 19.01 -11.37
C THR A 271 35.60 17.56 -10.99
N ALA A 272 35.11 17.11 -9.84
CA ALA A 272 34.78 15.71 -9.65
C ALA A 272 33.55 15.47 -10.51
N GLN A 273 33.75 14.92 -11.70
CA GLN A 273 32.67 14.36 -12.50
C GLN A 273 31.85 13.47 -11.57
N ALA A 274 30.59 13.85 -11.30
CA ALA A 274 29.66 12.96 -10.65
C ALA A 274 29.59 11.71 -11.52
N SER A 275 30.01 10.57 -10.96
CA SER A 275 29.92 9.28 -11.63
C SER A 275 28.52 9.14 -12.23
N PRO A 276 28.40 8.62 -13.46
CA PRO A 276 27.09 8.35 -14.03
C PRO A 276 26.32 7.47 -13.04
N PHE A 277 25.13 7.95 -12.69
CA PHE A 277 24.18 7.27 -11.85
C PHE A 277 23.96 5.84 -12.39
N ASP A 278 24.34 4.81 -11.62
CA ASP A 278 24.22 3.40 -11.99
C ASP A 278 23.15 2.70 -11.13
N PRO A 279 21.90 2.59 -11.62
CA PRO A 279 20.84 1.83 -10.95
C PRO A 279 21.24 0.39 -10.58
N ALA A 280 22.08 -0.25 -11.39
CA ALA A 280 22.51 -1.62 -11.15
C ALA A 280 23.52 -1.72 -10.00
N ALA A 281 24.27 -0.66 -9.69
CA ALA A 281 25.11 -0.60 -8.50
C ALA A 281 24.27 -0.56 -7.21
N ILE A 282 23.16 0.19 -7.22
CA ILE A 282 22.24 0.26 -6.09
C ILE A 282 21.59 -1.10 -5.84
N GLU A 283 21.09 -1.76 -6.90
CA GLU A 283 20.46 -3.07 -6.77
C GLU A 283 21.44 -4.11 -6.20
N ARG A 284 22.69 -4.13 -6.69
CA ARG A 284 23.75 -4.99 -6.15
C ARG A 284 24.07 -4.69 -4.68
N ALA A 285 24.15 -3.41 -4.30
CA ALA A 285 24.40 -3.02 -2.92
C ALA A 285 23.26 -3.49 -2.01
N LEU A 286 22.00 -3.32 -2.42
CA LEU A 286 20.84 -3.79 -1.67
C LEU A 286 20.78 -5.32 -1.57
N GLN A 287 21.16 -6.06 -2.61
CA GLN A 287 21.29 -7.52 -2.56
C GLN A 287 22.35 -7.97 -1.54
N VAL A 288 23.51 -7.31 -1.51
CA VAL A 288 24.56 -7.59 -0.52
C VAL A 288 24.08 -7.27 0.89
N ALA A 289 23.41 -6.12 1.07
CA ALA A 289 22.83 -5.74 2.36
C ALA A 289 21.77 -6.75 2.81
N TYR A 290 20.89 -7.21 1.91
CA TYR A 290 19.87 -8.19 2.23
C TYR A 290 20.46 -9.54 2.66
N ALA A 291 21.50 -10.02 1.97
CA ALA A 291 22.22 -11.21 2.37
C ALA A 291 22.84 -11.06 3.76
N ALA A 292 23.41 -9.89 4.08
CA ALA A 292 23.95 -9.59 5.40
C ALA A 292 22.86 -9.58 6.49
N ILE A 293 21.69 -8.98 6.21
CA ILE A 293 20.52 -9.00 7.13
C ILE A 293 20.07 -10.43 7.42
N ARG A 294 19.97 -11.28 6.39
CA ARG A 294 19.57 -12.70 6.54
C ARG A 294 20.56 -13.50 7.38
N ASN A 295 21.84 -13.14 7.32
CA ASN A 295 22.89 -13.77 8.12
C ASN A 295 23.04 -13.15 9.52
N GLY A 296 22.24 -12.15 9.87
CA GLY A 296 22.33 -11.43 11.15
C GLY A 296 23.50 -10.45 11.25
N ASP A 297 24.21 -10.18 10.16
CA ASP A 297 25.29 -9.18 10.10
C ASP A 297 24.73 -7.79 9.76
N PHE A 298 24.03 -7.22 10.73
CA PHE A 298 23.33 -5.94 10.56
C PHE A 298 24.28 -4.74 10.43
N ASP A 299 25.51 -4.85 10.92
CA ASP A 299 26.52 -3.80 10.79
C ASP A 299 27.08 -3.76 9.37
N ALA A 300 27.39 -4.92 8.78
CA ALA A 300 27.77 -5.00 7.36
C ALA A 300 26.64 -4.52 6.46
N ALA A 301 25.39 -4.91 6.75
CA ALA A 301 24.23 -4.42 5.99
C ALA A 301 24.12 -2.89 6.00
N SER A 302 24.27 -2.28 7.18
CA SER A 302 24.20 -0.82 7.34
C SER A 302 25.36 -0.13 6.61
N ALA A 303 26.59 -0.64 6.74
CA ALA A 303 27.76 -0.10 6.08
C ALA A 303 27.63 -0.14 4.54
N VAL A 304 27.08 -1.21 3.99
CA VAL A 304 26.82 -1.32 2.54
C VAL A 304 25.79 -0.28 2.10
N ILE A 305 24.66 -0.15 2.82
CA ILE A 305 23.61 0.84 2.48
C ILE A 305 24.16 2.27 2.57
N ASP A 306 24.97 2.58 3.59
CA ASP A 306 25.57 3.90 3.80
C ASP A 306 26.67 4.23 2.78
N SER A 307 27.31 3.21 2.17
CA SER A 307 28.31 3.41 1.13
C SER A 307 27.72 3.84 -0.21
N VAL A 308 26.40 3.70 -0.41
CA VAL A 308 25.74 4.10 -1.65
C VAL A 308 25.68 5.61 -1.76
N VAL A 309 26.38 6.18 -2.74
CA VAL A 309 26.34 7.62 -3.03
C VAL A 309 24.98 7.96 -3.64
N VAL A 310 24.15 8.63 -2.84
CA VAL A 310 22.81 9.06 -3.27
C VAL A 310 22.95 10.35 -4.06
N GLY A 311 22.51 10.33 -5.32
CA GLY A 311 22.31 11.56 -6.10
C GLY A 311 21.18 12.43 -5.54
N ALA A 312 20.72 13.42 -6.32
CA ALA A 312 19.58 14.26 -5.93
C ALA A 312 18.22 13.54 -5.95
N ASP A 313 18.16 12.29 -6.43
CA ASP A 313 16.92 11.53 -6.61
C ASP A 313 16.23 11.20 -5.26
N PRO A 314 15.03 11.77 -5.00
CA PRO A 314 14.26 11.52 -3.79
C PRO A 314 13.77 10.07 -3.64
N ALA A 315 13.44 9.38 -4.74
CA ALA A 315 12.88 8.04 -4.70
C ALA A 315 13.91 7.01 -4.20
N ILE A 316 15.17 7.20 -4.61
CA ILE A 316 16.29 6.34 -4.22
C ILE A 316 16.64 6.54 -2.77
N ARG A 317 16.65 7.80 -2.32
CA ARG A 317 16.83 8.13 -0.91
C ARG A 317 15.75 7.46 -0.06
N ALA A 318 14.49 7.57 -0.47
CA ALA A 318 13.39 6.90 0.21
C ALA A 318 13.55 5.37 0.21
N ARG A 319 13.98 4.75 -0.89
CA ARG A 319 14.27 3.30 -0.94
C ARG A 319 15.37 2.92 0.05
N LEU A 320 16.50 3.62 0.05
CA LEU A 320 17.62 3.35 0.98
C LEU A 320 17.21 3.56 2.44
N ASP A 321 16.43 4.60 2.75
CA ASP A 321 15.92 4.85 4.10
C ASP A 321 15.00 3.72 4.58
N ARG A 322 14.19 3.13 3.69
CA ARG A 322 13.39 1.94 4.01
C ARG A 322 14.28 0.75 4.34
N TRP A 323 15.33 0.52 3.56
CA TRP A 323 16.30 -0.55 3.81
C TRP A 323 17.06 -0.35 5.13
N LYS A 324 17.40 0.90 5.51
CA LYS A 324 17.97 1.21 6.82
C LYS A 324 17.01 0.84 7.95
N ARG A 325 15.74 1.23 7.85
CA ARG A 325 14.72 0.88 8.85
C ARG A 325 14.52 -0.63 8.92
N PHE A 326 14.49 -1.32 7.78
CA PHE A 326 14.41 -2.78 7.73
C PHE A 326 15.53 -3.43 8.53
N THR A 327 16.78 -2.99 8.33
CA THR A 327 17.94 -3.47 9.10
C THR A 327 17.75 -3.25 10.60
N VAL A 328 17.23 -2.09 11.01
CA VAL A 328 16.95 -1.78 12.43
C VAL A 328 15.89 -2.71 13.01
N TYR A 329 14.77 -2.94 12.32
CA TYR A 329 13.72 -3.83 12.82
C TYR A 329 14.16 -5.31 12.82
N ALA A 330 14.93 -5.74 11.82
CA ALA A 330 15.49 -7.08 11.78
C ALA A 330 16.50 -7.30 12.94
N ARG A 331 17.32 -6.29 13.27
CA ARG A 331 18.16 -6.30 14.47
C ARG A 331 17.33 -6.38 15.75
N GLY A 332 16.28 -5.56 15.84
CA GLY A 332 15.35 -5.57 16.97
C GLY A 332 14.69 -6.93 17.20
N TYR A 333 14.38 -7.66 16.12
CA TYR A 333 13.89 -9.04 16.22
C TYR A 333 14.92 -9.98 16.85
N SER A 334 16.20 -9.86 16.52
CA SER A 334 17.26 -10.69 17.13
C SER A 334 17.34 -10.48 18.65
N GLU A 335 17.22 -9.23 19.10
CA GLU A 335 17.16 -8.90 20.54
C GLU A 335 15.88 -9.40 21.20
N LEU A 336 14.74 -9.29 20.52
CA LEU A 336 13.44 -9.80 20.97
C LEU A 336 13.49 -11.32 21.14
N ARG A 337 14.03 -12.05 20.16
CA ARG A 337 14.23 -13.50 20.19
C ARG A 337 15.08 -13.91 21.39
N ALA A 338 16.19 -13.20 21.66
CA ALA A 338 17.03 -13.46 22.83
C ALA A 338 16.31 -13.20 24.18
N LYS A 339 15.37 -12.25 24.23
CA LYS A 339 14.50 -12.04 25.41
C LYS A 339 13.48 -13.15 25.55
N ALA A 340 12.84 -13.56 24.45
CA ALA A 340 11.87 -14.65 24.43
C ALA A 340 12.48 -15.95 24.95
N TYR A 341 13.69 -16.30 24.50
CA TYR A 341 14.39 -17.48 24.98
C TYR A 341 14.71 -17.45 26.47
N ARG A 342 15.22 -16.33 26.99
CA ARG A 342 15.47 -16.21 28.44
C ARG A 342 14.19 -16.39 29.26
N ALA A 343 13.04 -16.00 28.73
CA ALA A 343 11.74 -16.17 29.37
C ALA A 343 11.10 -17.55 29.13
N ALA A 344 11.62 -18.35 28.19
CA ALA A 344 11.03 -19.62 27.81
C ALA A 344 11.39 -20.77 28.76
N VAL A 345 12.47 -20.64 29.52
CA VAL A 345 12.92 -21.68 30.47
C VAL A 345 11.82 -22.03 31.47
N ASN A 346 11.55 -23.32 31.66
CA ASN A 346 10.45 -23.86 32.45
C ASN A 346 9.04 -23.50 31.95
N SER A 347 8.89 -23.08 30.69
CA SER A 347 7.58 -22.87 30.06
C SER A 347 7.19 -24.04 29.16
N GLU A 348 5.89 -24.29 29.10
CA GLU A 348 5.26 -25.26 28.20
C GLU A 348 4.76 -24.53 26.94
N PHE A 349 4.88 -25.20 25.79
CA PHE A 349 4.46 -24.70 24.48
C PHE A 349 3.68 -25.80 23.75
N GLU A 350 2.51 -25.44 23.23
CA GLU A 350 1.67 -26.32 22.42
C GLU A 350 2.00 -26.10 20.93
N ILE A 351 2.37 -27.17 20.23
CA ILE A 351 2.77 -27.17 18.83
C ILE A 351 2.02 -28.28 18.09
N GLY A 352 0.88 -27.92 17.51
CA GLY A 352 -0.06 -28.91 16.96
C GLY A 352 -0.57 -29.83 18.07
N ASP A 353 -0.45 -31.15 17.87
CA ASP A 353 -0.86 -32.16 18.85
C ASP A 353 0.22 -32.46 19.91
N ARG A 354 1.32 -31.68 19.93
CA ARG A 354 2.50 -31.95 20.76
C ARG A 354 2.64 -30.86 21.81
N VAL A 355 3.01 -31.24 23.02
CA VAL A 355 3.42 -30.30 24.07
C VAL A 355 4.92 -30.48 24.31
N ILE A 356 5.65 -29.38 24.21
CA ILE A 356 7.06 -29.33 24.56
C ILE A 356 7.27 -28.49 25.81
N VAL A 357 8.28 -28.85 26.60
CA VAL A 357 8.69 -28.08 27.78
C VAL A 357 10.15 -27.70 27.64
N ILE A 358 10.44 -26.41 27.65
CA ILE A 358 11.82 -25.94 27.59
C ILE A 358 12.43 -26.10 28.98
N VAL A 359 13.45 -26.95 29.08
CA VAL A 359 14.11 -27.29 30.36
C VAL A 359 15.22 -26.30 30.66
N GLU A 360 16.06 -26.01 29.67
CA GLU A 360 17.24 -25.17 29.83
C GLU A 360 17.61 -24.52 28.50
N ILE A 361 18.14 -23.31 28.57
CA ILE A 361 18.78 -22.63 27.45
C ILE A 361 20.11 -22.06 27.97
N ASP A 362 21.23 -22.54 27.43
CA ASP A 362 22.57 -22.11 27.79
C ASP A 362 23.34 -21.67 26.56
N GLY A 363 23.54 -20.35 26.41
CA GLY A 363 24.26 -19.76 25.30
C GLY A 363 23.65 -20.13 23.94
N GLU A 364 24.31 -21.07 23.24
CA GLU A 364 23.90 -21.59 21.93
C GLU A 364 23.11 -22.90 21.99
N GLN A 365 22.91 -23.50 23.16
CA GLN A 365 22.18 -24.77 23.30
C GLN A 365 20.82 -24.60 23.95
N ILE A 366 19.88 -25.43 23.51
CA ILE A 366 18.54 -25.54 24.07
C ILE A 366 18.22 -26.99 24.37
N VAL A 367 17.75 -27.22 25.59
CA VAL A 367 17.28 -28.52 26.07
C VAL A 367 15.77 -28.42 26.26
N PHE A 368 15.03 -29.30 25.59
CA PHE A 368 13.59 -29.38 25.72
C PHE A 368 13.11 -30.82 25.84
N ARG A 369 11.94 -31.00 26.45
CA ARG A 369 11.28 -32.30 26.56
C ARG A 369 10.13 -32.36 25.58
N ASP A 370 10.07 -33.44 24.84
CA ASP A 370 9.06 -33.70 23.81
C ASP A 370 8.54 -35.13 24.00
N SER A 371 7.25 -35.27 24.34
CA SER A 371 6.62 -36.59 24.51
C SER A 371 7.40 -37.51 25.48
N SER A 372 7.91 -36.96 26.59
CA SER A 372 8.77 -37.61 27.61
C SER A 372 10.23 -37.88 27.21
N LYS A 373 10.65 -37.57 25.98
CA LYS A 373 12.04 -37.65 25.55
C LYS A 373 12.72 -36.30 25.72
N GLN A 374 13.87 -36.27 26.39
CA GLN A 374 14.72 -35.08 26.45
C GLN A 374 15.55 -34.98 25.16
N MET A 375 15.51 -33.80 24.56
CA MET A 375 16.24 -33.44 23.35
C MET A 375 17.17 -32.28 23.70
N SER A 376 18.37 -32.26 23.11
CA SER A 376 19.31 -31.14 23.18
C SER A 376 19.85 -30.88 21.79
N MET A 377 19.92 -29.61 21.41
CA MET A 377 20.43 -29.17 20.10
C MET A 377 20.94 -27.74 20.18
N ARG A 378 21.57 -27.26 19.11
CA ARG A 378 21.92 -25.86 18.98
C ARG A 378 20.68 -25.01 18.65
N LEU A 379 20.69 -23.75 19.07
CA LEU A 379 19.63 -22.77 18.85
C LEU A 379 19.45 -22.36 17.37
N ASP A 380 20.50 -22.50 16.56
CA ASP A 380 20.47 -22.32 15.11
C ASP A 380 19.94 -23.56 14.37
N GLU A 381 19.97 -24.73 15.03
CA GLU A 381 19.38 -25.99 14.54
C GLU A 381 17.94 -26.20 15.02
N LEU A 382 17.41 -25.28 15.84
CA LEU A 382 16.07 -25.40 16.41
C LEU A 382 15.01 -25.40 15.31
N PRO A 383 14.07 -26.37 15.29
CA PRO A 383 12.97 -26.37 14.33
C PRO A 383 12.18 -25.05 14.37
N ALA A 384 11.90 -24.49 13.20
CA ALA A 384 11.24 -23.20 13.05
C ALA A 384 9.87 -23.13 13.77
N GLU A 385 9.17 -24.25 13.91
CA GLU A 385 7.91 -24.33 14.64
C GLU A 385 8.08 -24.08 16.14
N ILE A 386 9.16 -24.60 16.74
CA ILE A 386 9.48 -24.41 18.15
C ILE A 386 9.94 -22.97 18.39
N ASP A 387 10.84 -22.48 17.53
CA ASP A 387 11.30 -21.08 17.56
C ASP A 387 10.12 -20.11 17.54
N ARG A 388 9.22 -20.30 16.57
CA ARG A 388 8.02 -19.49 16.40
C ARG A 388 7.12 -19.56 17.63
N ALA A 389 6.82 -20.75 18.15
CA ALA A 389 5.94 -20.91 19.31
C ALA A 389 6.49 -20.16 20.54
N ILE A 390 7.80 -20.21 20.76
CA ILE A 390 8.45 -19.49 21.86
C ILE A 390 8.27 -17.98 21.72
N ILE A 391 8.53 -17.47 20.51
CA ILE A 391 8.49 -16.03 20.24
C ILE A 391 7.05 -15.51 20.26
N GLU A 392 6.11 -16.19 19.61
CA GLU A 392 4.70 -15.79 19.56
C GLU A 392 4.07 -15.76 20.95
N GLN A 393 4.33 -16.77 21.79
CA GLN A 393 3.85 -16.79 23.17
C GLN A 393 4.45 -15.67 24.02
N TRP A 394 5.73 -15.34 23.82
CA TRP A 394 6.36 -14.21 24.50
C TRP A 394 5.78 -12.87 24.06
N VAL A 395 5.63 -12.65 22.75
CA VAL A 395 5.04 -11.43 22.19
C VAL A 395 3.60 -11.25 22.65
N GLY A 396 2.81 -12.32 22.67
CA GLY A 396 1.44 -12.30 23.18
C GLY A 396 1.36 -11.93 24.66
N ARG A 397 2.34 -12.32 25.49
CA ARG A 397 2.42 -11.95 26.90
C ARG A 397 2.90 -10.51 27.14
N ASP A 398 3.90 -10.05 26.39
CA ASP A 398 4.43 -8.67 26.53
C ASP A 398 3.44 -7.63 25.99
N GLY A 399 2.63 -7.99 24.99
CA GLY A 399 1.48 -7.19 24.53
C GLY A 399 1.82 -5.86 23.85
N ARG A 400 3.10 -5.60 23.56
CA ARG A 400 3.52 -4.36 22.90
C ARG A 400 3.31 -4.44 21.39
N ALA A 401 2.60 -3.46 20.84
CA ALA A 401 2.36 -3.32 19.40
C ALA A 401 3.66 -3.31 18.58
N ALA A 402 4.73 -2.68 19.09
CA ALA A 402 6.04 -2.59 18.43
C ALA A 402 6.67 -3.97 18.16
N ASN A 403 6.32 -5.01 18.94
CA ASN A 403 6.84 -6.37 18.72
C ASN A 403 6.43 -6.92 17.35
N HIS A 404 5.24 -6.52 16.87
CA HIS A 404 4.74 -6.94 15.56
C HIS A 404 5.50 -6.27 14.39
N LEU A 405 6.15 -5.12 14.61
CA LEU A 405 7.07 -4.52 13.63
C LEU A 405 8.29 -5.41 13.41
N PHE A 406 8.88 -5.90 14.51
CA PHE A 406 10.03 -6.81 14.48
C PHE A 406 9.67 -8.17 13.89
N LEU A 407 8.50 -8.71 14.27
CA LEU A 407 8.00 -9.97 13.70
C LEU A 407 7.83 -9.86 12.18
N GLY A 408 7.19 -8.81 11.69
CA GLY A 408 7.00 -8.62 10.25
C GLY A 408 8.33 -8.48 9.50
N ALA A 409 9.32 -7.77 10.06
CA ALA A 409 10.67 -7.72 9.49
C ALA A 409 11.33 -9.11 9.45
N SER A 410 11.14 -9.93 10.49
CA SER A 410 11.66 -11.31 10.52
C SER A 410 11.08 -12.16 9.40
N HIS A 411 9.80 -12.00 9.04
CA HIS A 411 9.16 -12.75 7.96
C HIS A 411 9.79 -12.44 6.60
N LEU A 412 10.29 -11.22 6.38
CA LEU A 412 11.02 -10.85 5.17
C LEU A 412 12.51 -11.22 5.21
N ALA A 413 13.10 -11.36 6.40
CA ALA A 413 14.52 -11.72 6.57
C ALA A 413 14.79 -13.25 6.56
N ARG A 414 13.77 -14.08 6.30
CA ARG A 414 13.91 -15.55 6.24
C ARG A 414 14.53 -16.03 4.94
N ASP A 415 14.95 -17.28 4.95
CA ASP A 415 15.45 -17.93 3.72
C ASP A 415 14.42 -17.97 2.60
N ARG A 416 13.16 -18.17 2.99
CA ARG A 416 11.98 -18.00 2.15
C ARG A 416 11.18 -16.83 2.72
N PRO A 417 11.31 -15.61 2.18
CA PRO A 417 10.57 -14.47 2.67
C PRO A 417 9.07 -14.69 2.50
N SER A 418 8.29 -14.28 3.49
CA SER A 418 6.82 -14.34 3.47
C SER A 418 6.21 -12.95 3.53
N PRO A 419 6.00 -12.30 2.36
CA PRO A 419 5.26 -11.05 2.22
C PRO A 419 3.94 -11.01 2.99
N THR A 420 3.13 -12.05 2.86
CA THR A 420 1.78 -12.13 3.45
C THR A 420 1.84 -12.12 4.97
N ASP A 421 2.76 -12.88 5.56
CA ASP A 421 2.93 -12.90 7.01
C ASP A 421 3.47 -11.57 7.53
N ALA A 422 4.44 -10.97 6.83
CA ALA A 422 4.98 -9.67 7.19
C ALA A 422 3.89 -8.59 7.24
N LEU A 423 3.04 -8.56 6.21
CA LEU A 423 1.89 -7.64 6.14
C LEU A 423 0.88 -7.88 7.26
N ARG A 424 0.57 -9.13 7.57
CA ARG A 424 -0.34 -9.47 8.67
C ARG A 424 0.17 -8.93 10.01
N GLU A 425 1.45 -9.10 10.30
CA GLU A 425 2.04 -8.57 11.53
C GLU A 425 2.06 -7.04 11.56
N TRP A 426 2.41 -6.37 10.47
CA TRP A 426 2.38 -4.91 10.43
C TRP A 426 0.97 -4.31 10.51
N ARG A 427 -0.05 -5.01 10.00
CA ARG A 427 -1.45 -4.63 10.23
C ARG A 427 -1.84 -4.74 11.71
N ARG A 428 -1.39 -5.80 12.40
CA ARG A 428 -1.58 -5.94 13.85
C ARG A 428 -0.90 -4.78 14.61
N ALA A 429 0.34 -4.44 14.26
CA ALA A 429 1.03 -3.28 14.83
C ALA A 429 0.22 -1.98 14.63
N ALA A 430 -0.23 -1.73 13.39
CA ALA A 430 -0.98 -0.53 13.04
C ALA A 430 -2.32 -0.44 13.77
N SER A 431 -3.05 -1.56 13.90
CA SER A 431 -4.32 -1.62 14.66
C SER A 431 -4.15 -1.28 16.14
N ALA A 432 -2.93 -1.43 16.67
CA ALA A 432 -2.56 -1.12 18.05
C ALA A 432 -1.80 0.22 18.19
N GLY A 433 -1.82 1.08 17.15
CA GLY A 433 -1.25 2.43 17.17
C GLY A 433 0.17 2.56 16.63
N GLU A 434 0.81 1.46 16.22
CA GLU A 434 2.17 1.44 15.66
C GLU A 434 2.13 1.36 14.13
N SER A 435 2.10 2.52 13.47
CA SER A 435 1.88 2.61 12.02
C SER A 435 3.14 2.48 11.17
N ASP A 436 4.33 2.45 11.77
CA ASP A 436 5.61 2.42 11.08
C ASP A 436 5.73 1.26 10.07
N GLY A 437 5.18 0.09 10.40
CA GLY A 437 5.20 -1.08 9.52
C GLY A 437 4.43 -0.84 8.21
N MET A 438 3.26 -0.22 8.31
CA MET A 438 2.40 0.08 7.16
C MET A 438 2.88 1.31 6.37
N LEU A 439 3.41 2.32 7.05
CA LEU A 439 3.84 3.57 6.41
C LEU A 439 5.22 3.46 5.75
N LEU A 440 6.13 2.71 6.35
CA LEU A 440 7.55 2.77 6.01
C LEU A 440 8.08 1.45 5.46
N LEU A 441 7.54 0.32 5.92
CA LEU A 441 8.06 -0.99 5.55
C LEU A 441 7.20 -1.70 4.50
N TYR A 442 5.91 -1.36 4.37
CA TYR A 442 5.03 -1.93 3.33
C TYR A 442 5.66 -1.96 1.92
N PRO A 443 6.36 -0.89 1.44
CA PRO A 443 6.96 -0.93 0.11
C PRO A 443 8.11 -1.96 -0.03
N LEU A 444 8.73 -2.42 1.06
CA LEU A 444 9.76 -3.47 1.01
C LEU A 444 9.20 -4.81 0.55
N VAL A 445 7.92 -5.06 0.81
CA VAL A 445 7.22 -6.30 0.46
C VAL A 445 7.17 -6.50 -1.06
N MET A 446 7.28 -5.39 -1.80
CA MET A 446 7.28 -5.32 -3.26
C MET A 446 8.66 -4.96 -3.83
N ASP A 447 9.70 -4.91 -2.99
CA ASP A 447 11.06 -4.58 -3.44
C ASP A 447 11.66 -5.77 -4.18
N SER A 448 12.20 -5.51 -5.38
CA SER A 448 12.73 -6.52 -6.31
C SER A 448 13.86 -7.36 -5.72
N VAL A 449 14.54 -6.86 -4.68
CA VAL A 449 15.61 -7.60 -3.99
C VAL A 449 15.05 -8.68 -3.06
N ILE A 450 13.86 -8.45 -2.48
CA ILE A 450 13.22 -9.37 -1.53
C ILE A 450 12.34 -10.38 -2.28
N VAL A 451 11.58 -9.91 -3.26
CA VAL A 451 10.71 -10.74 -4.12
C VAL A 451 11.19 -10.61 -5.55
N PRO A 452 12.06 -11.53 -6.03
CA PRO A 452 12.53 -11.50 -7.41
C PRO A 452 11.36 -11.67 -8.38
N VAL A 453 11.35 -10.87 -9.46
CA VAL A 453 10.29 -10.86 -10.47
C VAL A 453 10.03 -12.26 -11.07
N GLU A 454 11.04 -13.13 -11.12
CA GLU A 454 10.93 -14.51 -11.62
C GLU A 454 10.24 -15.48 -10.63
N ALA A 455 10.30 -15.22 -9.32
CA ALA A 455 9.62 -16.03 -8.30
C ALA A 455 8.11 -15.79 -8.28
N ALA A 456 7.66 -14.59 -8.69
CA ALA A 456 6.24 -14.27 -8.86
C ALA A 456 5.60 -15.10 -10.00
N THR A 457 6.37 -15.45 -11.04
CA THR A 457 5.94 -16.33 -12.14
C THR A 457 5.98 -17.82 -11.80
N ALA A 458 6.89 -18.27 -10.92
CA ALA A 458 7.03 -19.69 -10.56
C ALA A 458 6.03 -20.14 -9.48
N ALA A 459 5.51 -19.24 -8.64
CA ALA A 459 4.41 -19.55 -7.71
C ALA A 459 3.03 -19.63 -8.40
N SER A 460 2.96 -19.40 -9.72
CA SER A 460 1.78 -19.59 -10.57
C SER A 460 1.89 -20.83 -11.48
N GLN A 461 2.85 -21.72 -11.23
CA GLN A 461 2.91 -23.08 -11.79
C GLN A 461 2.71 -24.08 -10.65
#